data_AF-A0A532U1W0-F1
#
_entry.id   AF-A0A532U1W0-F1
#
_cell.length_a   1.000
_cell.length_b   1.000
_cell.length_c   1.000
_cell.angle_alpha   90.00
_cell.angle_beta   90.00
_cell.angle_gamma   90.00
#
_symmetry.space_group_name_H-M   'P 1'
#
loop_
_entity.id
_entity.type
_entity.pdbx_description
1 polymer ?
#
loop_
_entity_poly.entity_id
_entity_poly.type
_entity_poly.pdbx_seq_one_letter_code
_entity_poly.pdbx_strand_id
1 'polypeptide(L)'
;MKCYVHRETDAVGVCTSCGKAVCEKCGPDIHGKRLCGQCTASARTISRGRSAARAQAYDSWVTNIPIADASERLQAFLNQHTMKVVSRQSGEVVEVIADQGSQFTARFFGGWLANPASFPKRATIRLRAAHRGVEIEAAIEETLGMGWLDPKFKRRYEDYFEEWIDALKDLLPPMDRIA
;
A
#
# COMPACT_ATOMS: atom_id res chain seq x y z
N MET A 1 -0.22 -9.24 -33.76
CA MET A 1 -0.03 -7.97 -33.00
C MET A 1 1.43 -7.89 -32.54
N LYS A 2 2.05 -6.71 -32.46
CA LYS A 2 3.46 -6.58 -32.06
C LYS A 2 3.60 -6.42 -30.54
N CYS A 3 4.73 -6.85 -29.98
CA CYS A 3 5.02 -6.64 -28.56
C CYS A 3 5.17 -5.14 -28.25
N TYR A 4 4.63 -4.69 -27.12
CA TYR A 4 4.71 -3.29 -26.71
C TYR A 4 6.16 -2.82 -26.44
N VAL A 5 7.07 -3.74 -26.12
CA VAL A 5 8.50 -3.49 -25.89
C VAL A 5 9.30 -3.65 -27.19
N HIS A 6 9.12 -4.79 -27.87
CA HIS A 6 9.85 -5.16 -29.07
C HIS A 6 8.92 -5.04 -30.29
N ARG A 7 8.95 -3.91 -31.00
CA ARG A 7 8.03 -3.65 -32.13
C ARG A 7 8.28 -4.59 -33.32
N GLU A 8 9.48 -5.14 -33.40
CA GLU A 8 9.92 -6.13 -34.37
C GLU A 8 9.42 -7.54 -34.07
N THR A 9 9.08 -7.85 -32.81
CA THR A 9 8.68 -9.20 -32.38
C THR A 9 7.16 -9.32 -32.26
N ASP A 10 6.61 -10.42 -32.77
CA ASP A 10 5.19 -10.72 -32.60
C ASP A 10 4.85 -11.04 -31.13
N ALA A 11 3.75 -10.46 -30.66
CA ALA A 11 3.21 -10.79 -29.36
C ALA A 11 2.46 -12.12 -29.41
N VAL A 12 2.69 -12.93 -28.39
CA VAL A 12 2.09 -14.26 -28.19
C VAL A 12 0.93 -14.22 -27.20
N GLY A 13 0.60 -13.04 -26.66
CA GLY A 13 -0.53 -12.85 -25.76
C GLY A 13 -0.66 -11.42 -25.28
N VAL A 14 -1.62 -11.24 -24.37
CA VAL A 14 -1.94 -9.94 -23.76
C VAL A 14 -1.72 -10.03 -22.25
N CYS A 15 -1.14 -8.99 -21.65
CA CYS A 15 -1.01 -8.88 -20.21
C CYS A 15 -2.41 -8.86 -19.58
N THR A 16 -2.70 -9.83 -18.70
CA THR A 16 -4.02 -9.94 -18.07
C THR A 16 -4.32 -8.82 -17.07
N SER A 17 -3.32 -8.01 -16.69
CA SER A 17 -3.47 -6.89 -15.76
C SER A 17 -3.70 -5.55 -16.48
N CYS A 18 -2.98 -5.27 -17.57
CA CYS A 18 -3.01 -3.95 -18.22
C CYS A 18 -3.37 -3.97 -19.71
N GLY A 19 -3.66 -5.12 -20.30
CA GLY A 19 -4.10 -5.22 -21.69
C GLY A 19 -3.00 -5.03 -22.75
N LYS A 20 -1.73 -4.83 -22.37
CA LYS A 20 -0.62 -4.65 -23.32
C LYS A 20 -0.23 -5.97 -24.01
N ALA A 21 0.05 -5.90 -25.31
CA ALA A 21 0.56 -7.01 -26.11
C ALA A 21 1.99 -7.40 -25.73
N VAL A 22 2.27 -8.66 -25.39
CA VAL A 22 3.59 -9.12 -24.92
C VAL A 22 4.11 -10.32 -25.73
N CYS A 23 5.40 -10.30 -26.06
CA CYS A 23 6.12 -11.47 -26.57
C CYS A 23 6.46 -12.44 -25.43
N GLU A 24 6.95 -13.63 -25.77
CA GLU A 24 7.26 -14.70 -24.82
C GLU A 24 8.29 -14.25 -23.77
N LYS A 25 9.27 -13.45 -24.18
CA LYS A 25 10.29 -12.88 -23.28
C LYS A 25 9.74 -11.80 -22.34
N CYS A 26 8.79 -10.99 -22.80
CA CYS A 26 8.25 -9.86 -22.04
C CYS A 26 7.01 -10.21 -21.20
N GLY A 27 6.41 -11.37 -21.47
CA GLY A 27 5.18 -11.84 -20.85
C GLY A 27 5.30 -13.28 -20.36
N PRO A 28 6.15 -13.57 -19.35
CA PRO A 28 6.20 -14.90 -18.78
C PRO A 28 4.84 -15.29 -18.21
N ASP A 29 4.54 -16.58 -18.27
CA ASP A 29 3.38 -17.14 -17.58
C ASP A 29 3.71 -17.29 -16.09
N ILE A 30 2.92 -16.66 -15.23
CA ILE A 30 3.05 -16.71 -13.79
C ILE A 30 1.69 -17.17 -13.23
N HIS A 31 1.63 -18.40 -12.74
CA HIS A 31 0.41 -19.01 -12.20
C HIS A 31 -0.78 -19.01 -13.17
N GLY A 32 -0.55 -19.28 -14.46
CA GLY A 32 -1.59 -19.30 -15.49
C GLY A 32 -2.01 -17.91 -15.97
N LYS A 33 -1.27 -16.86 -15.58
CA LYS A 33 -1.50 -15.48 -16.01
C LYS A 33 -0.26 -14.96 -16.72
N ARG A 34 -0.45 -14.47 -17.94
CA ARG A 34 0.60 -13.78 -18.70
C ARG A 34 0.66 -12.31 -18.27
N LEU A 35 1.77 -11.89 -17.67
CA LEU A 35 1.96 -10.53 -17.12
C LEU A 35 3.16 -9.83 -17.76
N CYS A 36 3.03 -8.54 -18.09
CA CYS A 36 4.17 -7.77 -18.61
C CYS A 36 5.19 -7.45 -17.50
N GLY A 37 6.45 -7.17 -17.89
CA GLY A 37 7.53 -6.81 -16.97
C GLY A 37 7.14 -5.74 -15.94
N GLN A 38 6.45 -4.68 -16.36
CA GLN A 38 5.97 -3.62 -15.46
C GLN A 38 5.00 -4.17 -14.40
N CYS A 39 3.95 -4.89 -14.81
CA CYS A 39 2.97 -5.49 -13.89
C CYS A 39 3.60 -6.56 -12.99
N THR A 40 4.62 -7.30 -13.47
CA THR A 40 5.34 -8.25 -12.61
C THR A 40 6.20 -7.56 -11.56
N ALA A 41 6.80 -6.41 -11.89
CA ALA A 41 7.54 -5.61 -10.91
C ALA A 41 6.58 -5.06 -9.84
N SER A 42 5.43 -4.52 -10.25
CA SER A 42 4.39 -4.03 -9.32
C SER A 42 3.83 -5.16 -8.45
N ALA A 43 3.57 -6.35 -9.02
CA ALA A 43 3.10 -7.50 -8.25
C ALA A 43 4.14 -8.01 -7.24
N ARG A 44 5.44 -7.88 -7.55
CA ARG A 44 6.53 -8.24 -6.63
C ARG A 44 6.70 -7.25 -5.48
N THR A 45 6.44 -5.97 -5.73
CA THR A 45 6.40 -4.95 -4.66
C THR A 45 5.30 -5.28 -3.66
N ILE A 46 4.14 -5.75 -4.14
CA ILE A 46 3.01 -6.18 -3.29
C ILE A 46 3.33 -7.49 -2.55
N SER A 47 4.08 -8.42 -3.16
CA SER A 47 4.34 -9.75 -2.56
C SER A 47 5.41 -9.78 -1.47
N ARG A 48 6.22 -8.71 -1.28
CA ARG A 48 7.30 -8.71 -0.28
C ARG A 48 6.83 -8.60 1.17
N GLY A 49 5.52 -8.45 1.41
CA GLY A 49 4.96 -8.36 2.75
C GLY A 49 3.82 -9.33 3.07
N ARG A 50 3.23 -10.05 2.10
CA ARG A 50 2.00 -10.81 2.34
C ARG A 50 2.25 -12.11 3.13
N SER A 51 2.44 -11.98 4.45
CA SER A 51 2.25 -13.09 5.38
C SER A 51 0.83 -13.63 5.21
N ALA A 52 0.67 -14.95 5.03
CA ALA A 52 -0.65 -15.57 4.96
C ALA A 52 -1.51 -15.27 6.20
N ALA A 53 -0.86 -14.95 7.33
CA ALA A 53 -1.51 -14.74 8.62
C ALA A 53 -1.98 -13.31 8.89
N ARG A 54 -1.53 -12.29 8.14
CA ARG A 54 -1.87 -10.88 8.41
C ARG A 54 -2.22 -10.12 7.13
N ALA A 55 -3.17 -9.21 7.26
CA ALA A 55 -3.42 -8.22 6.22
C ALA A 55 -2.43 -7.06 6.41
N GLN A 56 -1.84 -6.60 5.31
CA GLN A 56 -0.97 -5.43 5.33
C GLN A 56 -0.89 -4.78 3.96
N ALA A 57 -0.68 -3.46 3.96
CA ALA A 57 -0.28 -2.70 2.78
C ALA A 57 0.99 -1.92 3.10
N TYR A 58 1.85 -1.77 2.11
CA TYR A 58 3.08 -1.01 2.22
C TYR A 58 3.32 -0.27 0.92
N ASP A 59 3.76 0.98 1.02
CA ASP A 59 4.28 1.72 -0.11
C ASP A 59 5.35 2.72 0.33
N SER A 60 6.15 3.15 -0.64
CA SER A 60 7.14 4.20 -0.45
C SER A 60 7.23 5.09 -1.70
N TRP A 61 7.27 6.39 -1.47
CA TRP A 61 7.34 7.39 -2.52
C TRP A 61 8.05 8.65 -2.05
N VAL A 62 8.44 9.51 -2.99
CA VAL A 62 9.06 10.81 -2.69
C VAL A 62 8.05 11.91 -3.03
N THR A 63 7.82 12.83 -2.10
CA THR A 63 7.03 14.05 -2.32
C THR A 63 7.94 15.28 -2.35
N ASN A 64 7.54 16.34 -3.06
CA ASN A 64 8.22 17.63 -3.05
C ASN A 64 7.78 18.54 -1.88
N ILE A 65 6.83 18.09 -1.06
CA ILE A 65 6.34 18.83 0.10
C ILE A 65 7.44 18.86 1.19
N PRO A 66 7.75 20.02 1.78
CA PRO A 66 8.71 20.12 2.89
C PRO A 66 8.33 19.22 4.07
N ILE A 67 9.32 18.70 4.80
CA ILE A 67 9.07 17.72 5.88
C ILE A 67 8.17 18.27 7.00
N ALA A 68 8.26 19.57 7.30
CA ALA A 68 7.41 20.23 8.28
C ALA A 68 5.93 20.19 7.84
N ASP A 69 5.65 20.64 6.62
CA ASP A 69 4.31 20.64 6.02
C ASP A 69 3.77 19.22 5.85
N ALA A 70 4.63 18.27 5.45
CA ALA A 70 4.25 16.87 5.32
C ALA A 70 3.85 16.27 6.68
N SER A 71 4.58 16.62 7.74
CA SER A 71 4.29 16.18 9.11
C SER A 71 2.97 16.75 9.64
N GLU A 72 2.68 18.03 9.35
CA GLU A 72 1.43 18.69 9.72
C GLU A 72 0.24 18.07 8.99
N ARG A 73 0.33 17.92 7.66
CA ARG A 73 -0.70 17.26 6.85
C ARG A 73 -0.96 15.85 7.32
N LEU A 74 0.10 15.09 7.60
CA LEU A 74 0.00 13.74 8.15
C LEU A 74 -0.76 13.74 9.49
N GLN A 75 -0.46 14.67 10.39
CA GLN A 75 -1.19 14.79 11.66
C GLN A 75 -2.69 15.05 11.44
N ALA A 76 -3.03 15.97 10.53
CA ALA A 76 -4.42 16.28 10.21
C ALA A 76 -5.16 15.06 9.64
N PHE A 77 -4.51 14.31 8.75
CA PHE A 77 -5.04 13.09 8.17
C PHE A 77 -5.29 11.99 9.21
N LEU A 78 -4.33 11.75 10.11
CA LEU A 78 -4.50 10.80 11.21
C LEU A 78 -5.68 11.18 12.11
N ASN A 79 -5.85 12.48 12.41
CA ASN A 79 -6.97 12.98 13.20
C ASN A 79 -8.31 12.79 12.47
N GLN A 80 -8.37 13.09 11.16
CA GLN A 80 -9.57 12.90 10.33
C GLN A 80 -10.01 11.43 10.30
N HIS A 81 -9.04 10.51 10.25
CA HIS A 81 -9.30 9.08 10.31
C HIS A 81 -9.43 8.53 11.73
N THR A 82 -9.53 9.37 12.77
CA THR A 82 -9.69 8.95 14.18
C THR A 82 -8.59 7.99 14.66
N MET A 83 -7.39 8.09 14.10
CA MET A 83 -6.24 7.29 14.51
C MET A 83 -5.56 7.92 15.72
N LYS A 84 -5.31 7.13 16.75
CA LYS A 84 -4.57 7.56 17.94
C LYS A 84 -3.08 7.40 17.70
N VAL A 85 -2.33 8.51 17.69
CA VAL A 85 -0.86 8.48 17.66
C VAL A 85 -0.35 7.85 18.97
N VAL A 86 0.36 6.72 18.86
CA VAL A 86 0.91 5.96 20.00
C VAL A 86 2.40 6.23 20.22
N SER A 87 3.12 6.60 19.16
CA SER A 87 4.53 6.97 19.23
C SER A 87 4.84 8.03 18.17
N ARG A 88 5.67 9.01 18.54
CA ARG A 88 6.26 9.98 17.60
C ARG A 88 7.72 10.16 17.97
N GLN A 89 8.60 9.92 17.01
CA GLN A 89 10.03 10.19 17.14
C GLN A 89 10.41 11.31 16.16
N SER A 90 11.09 12.33 16.66
CA SER A 90 11.61 13.44 15.88
C SER A 90 13.14 13.37 15.79
N GLY A 91 13.70 13.72 14.64
CA GLY A 91 15.13 13.66 14.36
C GLY A 91 15.38 13.74 12.85
N GLU A 92 16.44 13.08 12.38
CA GLU A 92 16.72 12.92 10.94
C GLU A 92 15.60 12.16 10.21
N VAL A 93 14.94 11.24 10.91
CA VAL A 93 13.74 10.53 10.47
C VAL A 93 12.61 10.86 11.42
N VAL A 94 11.48 11.33 10.87
CA VAL A 94 10.24 11.50 11.64
C VAL A 94 9.45 10.21 11.51
N GLU A 95 9.32 9.46 12.61
CA GLU A 95 8.49 8.26 12.65
C GLU A 95 7.21 8.53 13.44
N VAL A 96 6.06 8.20 12.83
CA VAL A 96 4.74 8.28 13.45
C VAL A 96 4.12 6.89 13.44
N ILE A 97 3.77 6.39 14.62
CA ILE A 97 3.01 5.16 14.80
C ILE A 97 1.64 5.54 15.34
N ALA A 98 0.59 5.08 14.68
CA ALA A 98 -0.78 5.38 15.07
C ALA A 98 -1.68 4.15 14.95
N ASP A 99 -2.54 3.97 15.95
CA ASP A 99 -3.44 2.82 16.07
C ASP A 99 -4.90 3.28 15.94
N GLN A 100 -5.73 2.45 15.31
CA GLN A 100 -7.18 2.66 15.23
C GLN A 100 -7.92 1.35 15.46
N GLY A 101 -9.11 1.44 16.08
CA GLY A 101 -9.97 0.30 16.36
C GLY A 101 -9.63 -0.42 17.68
N SER A 102 -10.58 -1.18 18.20
CA SER A 102 -10.42 -1.95 19.44
C SER A 102 -10.38 -3.44 19.14
N GLN A 103 -9.29 -4.10 19.55
CA GLN A 103 -9.14 -5.57 19.46
C GLN A 103 -10.27 -6.30 20.19
N PHE A 104 -10.77 -5.72 21.28
CA PHE A 104 -11.87 -6.28 22.03
C PHE A 104 -13.17 -6.23 21.21
N THR A 105 -13.53 -5.06 20.68
CA THR A 105 -14.77 -4.89 19.91
C THR A 105 -14.80 -5.78 18.66
N ALA A 106 -13.69 -5.90 17.94
CA ALA A 106 -13.62 -6.74 16.75
C ALA A 106 -13.79 -8.24 17.04
N ARG A 107 -13.38 -8.70 18.23
CA ARG A 107 -13.57 -10.09 18.67
C ARG A 107 -15.00 -10.38 19.14
N PHE A 108 -15.65 -9.42 19.80
CA PHE A 108 -16.97 -9.65 20.42
C PHE A 108 -18.15 -9.59 19.43
N PHE A 109 -18.07 -8.79 18.37
CA PHE A 109 -19.22 -8.59 17.47
C PHE A 109 -19.20 -9.45 16.21
N GLY A 110 -18.21 -10.34 16.05
CA GLY A 110 -18.02 -11.14 14.84
C GLY A 110 -17.79 -10.24 13.62
N GLY A 111 -16.54 -10.10 13.17
CA GLY A 111 -16.10 -9.14 12.14
C GLY A 111 -16.83 -9.12 10.78
N TRP A 112 -17.85 -9.96 10.56
CA TRP A 112 -18.69 -9.95 9.37
C TRP A 112 -19.46 -8.62 9.20
N LEU A 113 -20.14 -8.11 10.24
CA LEU A 113 -21.08 -6.98 10.09
C LEU A 113 -20.45 -5.59 10.35
N ALA A 114 -19.22 -5.53 10.82
CA ALA A 114 -18.59 -4.27 11.18
C ALA A 114 -17.93 -3.58 9.96
N ASN A 115 -17.99 -2.25 9.96
CA ASN A 115 -17.36 -1.39 8.97
C ASN A 115 -15.82 -1.53 9.08
N PRO A 116 -15.07 -1.77 7.98
CA PRO A 116 -13.61 -1.85 8.00
C PRO A 116 -12.89 -0.67 8.65
N ALA A 117 -13.50 0.51 8.65
CA ALA A 117 -12.96 1.68 9.35
C ALA A 117 -12.80 1.46 10.87
N SER A 118 -13.65 0.64 11.51
CA SER A 118 -13.58 0.35 12.94
C SER A 118 -12.62 -0.78 13.29
N PHE A 119 -12.05 -1.44 12.28
CA PHE A 119 -11.18 -2.56 12.49
C PHE A 119 -9.82 -2.17 13.08
N PRO A 120 -9.30 -2.99 14.02
CA PRO A 120 -7.96 -2.86 14.59
C PRO A 120 -6.89 -2.86 13.52
N LYS A 121 -6.16 -1.77 13.46
CA LYS A 121 -5.03 -1.55 12.55
C LYS A 121 -4.01 -0.61 13.16
N ARG A 122 -2.79 -0.68 12.63
CA ARG A 122 -1.66 0.18 12.94
C ARG A 122 -1.11 0.74 11.65
N ALA A 123 -0.89 2.06 11.62
CA ALA A 123 -0.08 2.68 10.59
C ALA A 123 1.28 3.07 11.18
N THR A 124 2.34 2.73 10.45
CA THR A 124 3.71 3.20 10.70
C THR A 124 4.13 4.02 9.49
N ILE A 125 4.39 5.30 9.72
CA ILE A 125 4.73 6.25 8.67
C ILE A 125 6.05 6.91 9.01
N ARG A 126 7.01 6.84 8.09
CA ARG A 126 8.34 7.45 8.24
C ARG A 126 8.53 8.51 7.17
N LEU A 127 9.01 9.66 7.60
CA LEU A 127 9.40 10.77 6.74
C LEU A 127 10.90 10.97 6.88
N ARG A 128 11.62 10.99 5.76
CA ARG A 128 13.07 11.22 5.71
C ARG A 128 13.40 12.28 4.68
N ALA A 129 14.32 13.19 5.01
CA ALA A 129 14.83 14.13 4.03
C ALA A 129 15.55 13.37 2.89
N ALA A 130 15.20 13.69 1.64
CA ALA A 130 15.81 13.14 0.45
C ALA A 130 16.37 14.26 -0.42
N HIS A 131 17.24 13.93 -1.39
CA HIS A 131 17.91 14.94 -2.22
C HIS A 131 16.96 15.88 -2.96
N ARG A 132 15.74 15.43 -3.32
CA ARG A 132 14.76 16.22 -4.08
C ARG A 132 13.41 16.35 -3.37
N GLY A 133 13.36 16.21 -2.04
CA GLY A 133 12.11 16.31 -1.30
C GLY A 133 12.13 15.48 -0.01
N VAL A 134 11.01 14.81 0.26
CA VAL A 134 10.84 13.95 1.44
C VAL A 134 10.45 12.56 0.97
N GLU A 135 11.24 11.57 1.35
CA GLU A 135 10.91 10.16 1.20
C GLU A 135 9.90 9.79 2.29
N ILE A 136 8.82 9.14 1.86
CA ILE A 136 7.74 8.65 2.71
C ILE A 136 7.77 7.13 2.61
N GLU A 137 7.79 6.46 3.74
CA GLU A 137 7.49 5.03 3.86
C GLU A 137 6.21 4.90 4.69
N ALA A 138 5.18 4.26 4.13
CA ALA A 138 3.92 4.02 4.83
C ALA A 138 3.64 2.51 4.87
N ALA A 139 3.44 1.99 6.07
CA ALA A 139 3.00 0.62 6.31
C ALA A 139 1.71 0.64 7.11
N ILE A 140 0.71 -0.12 6.70
CA ILE A 140 -0.52 -0.35 7.44
C ILE A 140 -0.66 -1.85 7.66
N GLU A 141 -0.85 -2.25 8.91
CA GLU A 141 -0.98 -3.64 9.30
C GLU A 141 -2.19 -3.86 10.20
N GLU A 142 -2.76 -5.06 10.10
CA GLU A 142 -3.82 -5.53 10.99
C GLU A 142 -3.23 -5.95 12.35
N THR A 143 -3.95 -5.66 13.44
CA THR A 143 -3.45 -5.82 14.83
C THR A 143 -4.26 -6.78 15.70
N LEU A 144 -5.21 -7.54 15.17
CA LEU A 144 -6.04 -8.51 15.93
C LEU A 144 -5.23 -9.68 16.52
N GLY A 145 -3.97 -9.87 16.15
CA GLY A 145 -3.07 -10.86 16.76
C GLY A 145 -3.28 -12.29 16.25
N MET A 146 -2.72 -13.28 16.97
CA MET A 146 -2.60 -14.68 16.55
C MET A 146 -3.95 -15.31 16.13
N GLY A 147 -4.21 -15.34 14.82
CA GLY A 147 -5.36 -16.00 14.25
C GLY A 147 -5.23 -16.10 12.73
N TRP A 148 -5.70 -17.20 12.16
CA TRP A 148 -5.92 -17.27 10.72
C TRP A 148 -7.00 -16.25 10.36
N LEU A 149 -6.65 -15.19 9.63
CA LEU A 149 -7.66 -14.39 8.95
C LEU A 149 -8.27 -15.23 7.83
N ASP A 150 -9.60 -15.30 7.79
CA ASP A 150 -10.30 -15.80 6.62
C ASP A 150 -9.82 -15.04 5.36
N PRO A 151 -9.51 -15.71 4.23
CA PRO A 151 -8.99 -15.06 3.04
C PRO A 151 -9.86 -13.92 2.50
N LYS A 152 -11.19 -14.00 2.61
CA LYS A 152 -12.09 -12.92 2.17
C LYS A 152 -12.00 -11.74 3.13
N PHE A 153 -11.93 -12.01 4.42
CA PHE A 153 -11.77 -10.96 5.44
C PHE A 153 -10.41 -10.26 5.32
N LYS A 154 -9.34 -11.02 5.10
CA LYS A 154 -8.01 -10.49 4.80
C LYS A 154 -8.04 -9.56 3.60
N ARG A 155 -8.70 -9.98 2.51
CA ARG A 155 -8.81 -9.15 1.31
C ARG A 155 -9.52 -7.83 1.57
N ARG A 156 -10.61 -7.82 2.35
CA ARG A 156 -11.30 -6.57 2.72
C ARG A 156 -10.40 -5.61 3.50
N TYR A 157 -9.52 -6.13 4.36
CA TYR A 157 -8.51 -5.32 5.03
C TYR A 157 -7.47 -4.77 4.06
N GLU A 158 -6.93 -5.63 3.18
CA GLU A 158 -5.94 -5.22 2.18
C GLU A 158 -6.50 -4.15 1.25
N ASP A 159 -7.71 -4.35 0.71
CA ASP A 159 -8.39 -3.36 -0.15
C ASP A 159 -8.56 -2.01 0.58
N TYR A 160 -9.01 -2.03 1.84
CA TYR A 160 -9.14 -0.83 2.66
C TYR A 160 -7.80 -0.16 2.99
N PHE A 161 -6.74 -0.95 3.23
CA PHE A 161 -5.40 -0.41 3.47
C PHE A 161 -4.82 0.21 2.20
N GLU A 162 -5.05 -0.39 1.03
CA GLU A 162 -4.66 0.16 -0.27
C GLU A 162 -5.37 1.50 -0.52
N GLU A 163 -6.69 1.60 -0.27
CA GLU A 163 -7.44 2.87 -0.35
C GLU A 163 -6.85 3.95 0.58
N TRP A 164 -6.39 3.56 1.78
CA TRP A 164 -5.79 4.50 2.73
C TRP A 164 -4.39 4.97 2.31
N ILE A 165 -3.59 4.08 1.69
CA ILE A 165 -2.31 4.45 1.07
C ILE A 165 -2.54 5.42 -0.09
N ASP A 166 -3.56 5.19 -0.92
CA ASP A 166 -3.90 6.11 -2.01
C ASP A 166 -4.35 7.47 -1.48
N ALA A 167 -5.16 7.51 -0.42
CA ALA A 167 -5.53 8.76 0.25
C ALA A 167 -4.31 9.52 0.82
N LEU A 168 -3.32 8.79 1.38
CA LEU A 168 -2.05 9.40 1.79
C LEU A 168 -1.27 9.97 0.62
N LYS A 169 -1.26 9.31 -0.54
CA LYS A 169 -0.62 9.84 -1.75
C LYS A 169 -1.36 11.06 -2.29
N ASP A 170 -2.67 11.13 -2.18
CA ASP A 170 -3.41 12.33 -2.61
C ASP A 170 -3.09 13.52 -1.69
N LEU A 171 -2.90 13.27 -0.39
CA LEU A 171 -2.46 14.27 0.58
C LEU A 171 -1.00 14.71 0.39
N LEU A 172 -0.13 13.73 0.13
CA LEU A 172 1.32 13.88 -0.03
C LEU A 172 1.74 13.34 -1.41
N PRO A 173 1.43 14.07 -2.50
CA PRO A 173 1.61 13.59 -3.87
C PRO A 173 3.04 13.14 -4.17
N PRO A 174 3.20 11.99 -4.84
CA PRO A 174 4.50 11.57 -5.33
C PRO A 174 4.95 12.51 -6.46
N MET A 175 6.25 12.77 -6.54
CA MET A 175 6.82 13.75 -7.47
C MET A 175 6.53 13.47 -8.94
N ASP A 176 6.29 12.21 -9.31
CA ASP A 176 5.99 11.78 -10.67
C ASP A 176 4.52 12.02 -11.10
N ARG A 177 3.63 12.38 -10.17
CA ARG A 177 2.22 12.70 -10.46
C ARG A 177 1.96 14.19 -10.76
N ILE A 178 2.97 15.05 -10.66
CA ILE A 178 2.83 16.48 -10.98
C ILE A 178 3.12 16.67 -12.48
N ALA A 179 2.12 16.40 -13.31
CA ALA A 179 2.14 16.62 -14.76
C ALA A 179 0.99 17.53 -15.19
#